data_AF-A0AAD0LKJ8-F1
#
_entry.id   AF-A0AAD0LKJ8-F1
#
_cell.length_a   1.000
_cell.length_b   1.000
_cell.length_c   1.000
_cell.angle_alpha   90.00
_cell.angle_beta   90.00
_cell.angle_gamma   90.00
#
_symmetry.space_group_name_H-M   'P 1'
#
loop_
_entity.id
_entity.type
_entity.pdbx_description
1 polymer ?
#
loop_
_entity_poly.entity_id
_entity_poly.type
_entity_poly.pdbx_seq_one_letter_code
_entity_poly.pdbx_strand_id
1 'polypeptide(L)' 'MDSKPMIDPRTKTGRLTLRYRGLPTSLLLKELGLDPEDKGREYRTRDDLIAELVAMKLAA' A
#
# COMPACT_ATOMS: atom_id res chain seq x y z
N MET A 1 29.55 5.80 15.39
CA MET A 1 29.38 4.40 14.93
C MET A 1 28.43 4.45 13.74
N ASP A 2 28.98 4.69 12.56
CA ASP A 2 28.24 4.78 11.31
C ASP A 2 27.90 3.38 10.80
N SER A 3 26.64 2.96 10.97
CA SER A 3 26.13 1.72 10.38
C SER A 3 25.86 1.92 8.89
N LYS A 4 26.91 1.84 8.08
CA LYS A 4 26.78 1.68 6.62
C LYS A 4 26.14 0.30 6.36
N PRO A 5 24.96 0.20 5.71
CA PRO A 5 24.47 -1.10 5.29
C PRO A 5 25.47 -1.67 4.27
N MET A 6 26.11 -2.78 4.61
CA MET A 6 27.09 -3.46 3.76
C MET A 6 26.35 -4.17 2.62
N ILE A 7 26.08 -3.44 1.54
CA ILE A 7 25.55 -3.97 0.29
C ILE A 7 26.64 -4.88 -0.30
N ASP A 8 26.35 -6.18 -0.45
CA ASP A 8 27.26 -7.13 -1.11
C ASP A 8 27.53 -6.63 -2.55
N PRO A 9 28.80 -6.43 -2.97
CA PRO A 9 29.15 -5.95 -4.31
C PRO A 9 28.78 -6.92 -5.45
N ARG A 10 28.48 -8.19 -5.14
CA ARG A 10 27.91 -9.16 -6.07
C ARG A 10 26.39 -8.99 -6.23
N THR A 11 25.76 -8.23 -5.35
CA THR A 11 24.41 -7.72 -5.60
C THR A 11 24.51 -6.83 -6.81
N LYS A 12 24.00 -7.27 -7.97
CA LYS A 12 23.89 -6.38 -9.13
C LYS A 12 23.21 -5.11 -8.65
N THR A 13 23.91 -3.98 -8.69
CA THR A 13 23.56 -2.67 -8.13
C THR A 13 22.22 -2.11 -8.64
N GLY A 14 21.51 -2.84 -9.50
CA GLY A 14 20.25 -2.45 -10.14
C GLY A 14 19.13 -3.49 -10.12
N ARG A 15 19.11 -4.47 -9.21
CA ARG A 15 17.92 -5.35 -9.03
C ARG A 15 17.46 -5.50 -7.59
N LEU A 16 17.34 -4.37 -6.89
CA LEU A 16 16.20 -4.20 -5.98
C LEU A 16 14.96 -4.03 -6.85
N THR A 17 14.48 -5.11 -7.47
CA THR A 17 13.12 -5.13 -8.02
C THR A 17 12.17 -5.14 -6.84
N LEU A 18 11.86 -3.94 -6.34
CA LEU A 18 10.68 -3.70 -5.52
C LEU A 18 9.52 -4.15 -6.40
N ARG A 19 9.06 -5.40 -6.23
CA ARG A 19 7.89 -5.90 -6.95
C ARG A 19 6.71 -5.12 -6.41
N TYR A 20 6.34 -4.03 -7.09
CA TYR A 20 5.16 -3.27 -6.78
C TYR A 20 3.95 -4.20 -6.93
N ARG A 21 3.39 -4.66 -5.80
CA ARG A 21 2.20 -5.53 -5.79
C ARG A 21 0.89 -4.73 -5.78
N GLY A 22 0.98 -3.41 -5.99
CA GLY A 22 -0.11 -2.49 -5.69
C GLY A 22 -0.34 -2.34 -4.19
N LEU A 23 -1.15 -1.35 -3.83
CA LEU A 23 -1.58 -1.17 -2.44
C LEU A 23 -2.55 -2.29 -2.05
N PRO A 24 -2.27 -3.08 -1.00
CA PRO A 24 -3.21 -4.06 -0.45
C PRO A 24 -4.57 -3.42 -0.14
N THR A 25 -5.66 -4.16 -0.38
CA THR A 25 -7.01 -3.71 -0.05
C THR A 25 -7.14 -3.37 1.44
N SER A 26 -6.47 -4.09 2.33
CA SER A 26 -6.46 -3.79 3.77
C SER A 26 -5.88 -2.40 4.10
N LEU A 27 -4.93 -1.89 3.30
CA LEU A 27 -4.41 -0.52 3.47
C LEU A 27 -5.38 0.51 2.89
N LEU A 28 -6.02 0.24 1.75
CA LEU A 28 -7.09 1.09 1.22
C LEU A 28 -8.22 1.27 2.24
N LEU A 29 -8.65 0.19 2.89
CA LEU A 29 -9.69 0.23 3.92
C LEU A 29 -9.28 1.08 5.12
N LYS A 30 -8.04 0.90 5.62
CA LYS A 30 -7.53 1.71 6.73
C LYS A 30 -7.47 3.21 6.40
N GLU A 31 -7.02 3.57 5.20
CA GLU A 31 -7.00 4.97 4.75
C GLU A 31 -8.40 5.59 4.66
N LEU A 32 -9.43 4.78 4.37
CA LEU A 32 -10.84 5.16 4.38
C LEU A 32 -11.47 5.11 5.79
N GLY A 33 -10.71 4.75 6.83
CA GLY A 33 -11.23 4.59 8.19
C GLY A 33 -12.11 3.35 8.39
N LEU A 34 -12.03 2.37 7.48
CA LEU A 34 -12.78 1.12 7.53
C LEU A 34 -11.94 -0.01 8.17
N ASP A 35 -12.58 -0.85 8.97
CA ASP A 35 -11.94 -2.04 9.54
C ASP A 35 -11.84 -3.16 8.48
N PRO A 36 -10.63 -3.65 8.15
CA PRO A 36 -10.46 -4.76 7.22
C PRO A 36 -11.02 -6.11 7.71
N GLU A 37 -11.19 -6.29 9.02
CA GLU A 37 -11.70 -7.53 9.62
C GLU A 37 -13.22 -7.51 9.87
N ASP A 38 -13.88 -6.38 9.59
CA ASP A 38 -15.32 -6.26 9.73
C ASP A 38 -16.07 -7.09 8.67
N LYS A 39 -16.69 -8.17 9.14
CA LYS A 39 -17.49 -9.09 8.32
C LYS A 39 -18.90 -8.57 8.00
N GLY A 40 -19.37 -7.54 8.71
CA GLY A 40 -20.66 -6.87 8.47
C GLY A 40 -20.57 -5.72 7.47
N ARG A 41 -19.36 -5.33 7.07
CA ARG A 41 -19.11 -4.27 6.10
C ARG A 41 -19.72 -4.62 4.74
N GLU A 42 -20.37 -3.62 4.13
CA GLU A 42 -20.81 -3.73 2.75
C GLU A 42 -19.64 -4.02 1.82
N TYR A 43 -19.81 -5.04 0.96
CA TYR A 43 -18.81 -5.38 -0.03
C TYR A 43 -18.70 -4.25 -1.07
N ARG A 44 -17.49 -3.72 -1.24
CA ARG A 44 -17.11 -2.77 -2.28
C ARG A 44 -15.97 -3.35 -3.08
N THR A 45 -15.95 -3.13 -4.39
CA THR A 45 -14.83 -3.56 -5.21
C THR A 45 -13.58 -2.74 -4.88
N ARG A 46 -12.41 -3.23 -5.30
CA ARG A 46 -11.17 -2.47 -5.10
C ARG A 46 -11.21 -1.10 -5.78
N ASP A 47 -11.80 -1.03 -6.97
CA ASP A 47 -11.86 0.21 -7.74
C ASP A 47 -12.79 1.23 -7.09
N ASP A 48 -13.91 0.78 -6.49
CA ASP A 48 -14.81 1.66 -5.72
C ASP A 48 -14.09 2.27 -4.52
N LEU A 49 -13.32 1.47 -3.79
CA LEU A 49 -12.52 1.94 -2.65
C LEU A 49 -11.46 2.95 -3.08
N ILE A 50 -10.83 2.73 -4.24
CA ILE A 50 -9.86 3.67 -4.79
C ILE A 50 -10.55 4.98 -5.19
N ALA A 51 -11.70 4.90 -5.86
CA ALA A 51 -12.46 6.09 -6.28
C ALA A 51 -12.91 6.93 -5.07
N GLU A 52 -13.41 6.29 -4.02
CA GLU A 52 -13.79 6.95 -2.77
C GLU A 52 -12.59 7.61 -2.09
N LEU A 53 -11.44 6.91 -2.03
CA LEU A 53 -10.23 7.46 -1.44
C LEU A 53 -9.72 8.67 -2.22
N VAL A 54 -9.75 8.62 -3.55
CA VAL A 54 -9.39 9.75 -4.41
C VAL A 54 -10.34 10.92 -4.19
N ALA A 55 -11.65 10.67 -4.18
CA ALA A 55 -12.66 11.70 -3.93
C ALA A 55 -12.45 12.39 -2.57
N MET A 56 -12.19 11.61 -1.52
CA MET A 56 -11.89 12.13 -0.17
C MET A 56 -10.64 13.02 -0.16
N LYS A 57 -9.56 12.62 -0.84
CA LYS A 57 -8.30 13.38 -0.85
C LYS A 57 -8.37 14.64 -1.73
N LEU A 58 -9.20 14.64 -2.78
CA LEU A 58 -9.39 15.81 -3.65
C LEU A 58 -10.38 16.83 -3.07
N ALA A 59 -11.23 16.41 -2.14
CA ALA A 59 -12.16 17.28 -1.42
C ALA A 59 -11.55 17.95 -0.17
N ALA A 60 -10.31 17.59 0.19
CA ALA A 60 -9.58 18.06 1.36
C ALA A 60 -8.66 19.25 1.09
#